data_AF-A0A967PKH5-F1
#
_entry.id   AF-A0A967PKH5-F1
#
_cell.length_a   1.000
_cell.length_b   1.000
_cell.length_c   1.000
_cell.angle_alpha   90.00
_cell.angle_beta   90.00
_cell.angle_gamma   90.00
#
_symmetry.space_group_name_H-M   'P 1'
#
loop_
_entity.id
_entity.type
_entity.pdbx_description
1 polymer ?
#
loop_
_entity_poly.entity_id
_entity_poly.type
_entity_poly.pdbx_seq_one_letter_code
_entity_poly.pdbx_strand_id
1 'polypeptide(L)'
;MPDDGALVERLVAFGRELRAEGLSIGSGEVMTYCAALAALDPGDVHDLYWSGRSTLLTRRDHIPTYDRVFRRFFLGQPEPAAEEHPVPPPSTGAGAEAVLQIPDAERRDPDGGDEETEEPRLGLVASDAEIWRDKAFSACTDDELRALRRIMNRIRLTPPRRRSRRRRADARPGRPDLRRVVREVLRTRREPARIPRVGPKPKVRPIVMLLDVSGSMSDYSRNLLQFAYSTRRAAGKVEVFCFGTRLTRITQALDRRRPDDAMAWAARRVFDWDGGTRIGDSIDEFVRRWGRRGLSRGALVIICSDGLDRGDPAVLADAMERLSRLCHRIVWVNPHKGDDPDFRPSTLGMMVAAPHVDRITSGHNLRSLEELAADLPVLR
;
A
#
# COMPACT_ATOMS: atom_id res chain seq x y z
N MET A 1 15.01 -25.26 -32.54
CA MET A 1 15.29 -26.02 -31.32
C MET A 1 16.80 -26.08 -31.07
N PRO A 2 17.44 -25.02 -30.56
CA PRO A 2 18.69 -25.14 -29.82
C PRO A 2 18.43 -24.98 -28.30
N ASP A 3 19.33 -25.49 -27.46
CA ASP A 3 19.47 -25.24 -26.00
C ASP A 3 18.92 -26.18 -24.91
N ASP A 4 18.26 -27.32 -25.20
CA ASP A 4 17.90 -28.27 -24.12
C ASP A 4 19.15 -28.83 -23.39
N GLY A 5 20.25 -29.05 -24.11
CA GLY A 5 21.50 -29.55 -23.54
C GLY A 5 22.20 -28.53 -22.62
N ALA A 6 22.26 -27.26 -23.04
CA ALA A 6 22.91 -26.19 -22.29
C ALA A 6 22.15 -25.86 -20.99
N LEU A 7 20.81 -25.91 -21.04
CA LEU A 7 19.97 -25.77 -19.86
C LEU A 7 20.22 -26.91 -18.86
N VAL A 8 20.16 -28.17 -19.31
CA VAL A 8 20.37 -29.33 -18.45
C VAL A 8 21.76 -29.32 -17.81
N GLU A 9 22.81 -28.96 -18.55
CA GLU A 9 24.16 -28.78 -17.99
C GLU A 9 24.18 -27.73 -16.88
N ARG A 10 23.47 -26.62 -17.06
CA ARG A 10 23.37 -25.53 -16.08
C ARG A 10 22.59 -25.95 -14.83
N LEU A 11 21.52 -26.74 -14.96
CA LEU A 11 20.78 -27.29 -13.83
C LEU A 11 21.60 -28.33 -13.05
N VAL A 12 22.38 -29.15 -13.74
CA VAL A 12 23.31 -30.11 -13.13
C VAL A 12 24.42 -29.36 -12.37
N ALA A 13 24.96 -28.29 -12.94
CA ALA A 13 25.94 -27.43 -12.27
C ALA A 13 25.35 -26.76 -11.01
N PHE A 14 24.11 -26.27 -11.10
CA PHE A 14 23.40 -25.73 -9.93
C PHE A 14 23.23 -26.77 -8.82
N GLY A 15 22.85 -28.01 -9.16
CA GLY A 15 22.77 -29.10 -8.19
C GLY A 15 24.11 -29.42 -7.51
N ARG A 16 25.25 -29.21 -8.19
CA ARG A 16 26.59 -29.36 -7.60
C ARG A 16 26.93 -28.22 -6.64
N GLU A 17 26.58 -26.98 -6.97
CA GLU A 17 26.77 -25.81 -6.09
C GLU A 17 26.01 -25.96 -4.77
N LEU A 18 24.75 -26.41 -4.85
CA LEU A 18 23.95 -26.66 -3.67
C LEU A 18 24.57 -27.76 -2.78
N ARG A 19 25.15 -28.82 -3.37
CA ARG A 19 25.89 -29.85 -2.61
C ARG A 19 27.11 -29.30 -1.91
N ALA A 20 27.86 -28.40 -2.57
CA ALA A 20 29.03 -27.77 -1.97
C ALA A 20 28.69 -26.94 -0.72
N GLU A 21 27.45 -26.44 -0.64
CA GLU A 21 26.92 -25.66 0.48
C GLU A 21 26.19 -26.54 1.52
N GLY A 22 26.37 -27.86 1.46
CA GLY A 22 25.91 -28.81 2.48
C GLY A 22 24.52 -29.40 2.23
N LEU A 23 23.90 -29.16 1.07
CA LEU A 23 22.62 -29.76 0.72
C LEU A 23 22.82 -31.18 0.17
N SER A 24 22.10 -32.15 0.75
CA SER A 24 22.13 -33.54 0.30
C SER A 24 21.30 -33.75 -0.96
N ILE A 25 21.80 -33.27 -2.11
CA ILE A 25 21.08 -33.36 -3.39
C ILE A 25 21.55 -34.60 -4.17
N GLY A 26 20.65 -35.49 -4.56
CA GLY A 26 20.94 -36.67 -5.39
C GLY A 26 20.87 -36.39 -6.90
N SER A 27 21.23 -37.36 -7.72
CA SER A 27 20.95 -37.31 -9.17
C SER A 27 19.46 -37.41 -9.47
N GLY A 28 18.70 -38.16 -8.65
CA GLY A 28 17.24 -38.29 -8.81
C GLY A 28 16.48 -36.99 -8.62
N GLU A 29 16.89 -36.14 -7.66
CA GLU A 29 16.26 -34.83 -7.43
C GLU A 29 16.57 -33.86 -8.57
N VAL A 30 17.79 -33.89 -9.12
CA VAL A 30 18.14 -33.10 -10.32
C VAL A 30 17.35 -33.57 -11.54
N MET A 31 17.13 -34.88 -11.72
CA MET A 31 16.27 -35.39 -12.79
C MET A 31 14.81 -34.98 -12.60
N THR A 32 14.32 -34.97 -11.36
CA THR A 32 12.97 -34.51 -11.02
C THR A 32 12.82 -33.02 -11.29
N TYR A 33 13.85 -32.23 -10.99
CA TYR A 33 13.91 -30.81 -11.30
C TYR A 33 13.87 -30.54 -12.81
N CYS A 34 14.68 -31.25 -13.60
CA CYS A 34 14.64 -31.16 -15.06
C CYS A 34 13.26 -31.56 -15.63
N ALA A 35 12.65 -32.61 -15.09
CA ALA A 35 11.32 -33.06 -15.52
C ALA A 35 10.22 -32.05 -15.18
N ALA A 36 10.30 -31.41 -14.00
CA ALA A 36 9.37 -30.35 -13.60
C ALA A 36 9.51 -29.11 -14.51
N LEU A 37 10.74 -28.74 -14.87
CA LEU A 37 11.00 -27.63 -15.78
C LEU A 37 10.57 -27.90 -17.22
N ALA A 38 10.59 -29.15 -17.67
CA ALA A 38 10.07 -29.50 -19.00
C ALA A 38 8.56 -29.25 -19.15
N ALA A 39 7.83 -29.15 -18.04
CA ALA A 39 6.41 -28.81 -18.01
C ALA A 39 6.13 -27.30 -17.74
N LEU A 40 7.18 -26.50 -17.53
CA LEU A 40 7.14 -25.07 -17.18
C LEU A 40 7.97 -24.25 -18.19
N ASP A 41 8.04 -22.92 -18.02
CA ASP A 41 8.90 -22.08 -18.85
C ASP A 41 10.31 -21.94 -18.25
N PRO A 42 11.37 -22.54 -18.85
CA PRO A 42 12.72 -22.41 -18.34
C PRO A 42 13.35 -21.02 -18.54
N GLY A 43 12.71 -20.14 -19.35
CA GLY A 43 13.10 -18.75 -19.50
C GLY A 43 12.59 -17.83 -18.38
N ASP A 44 11.62 -18.29 -17.58
CA ASP A 44 11.11 -17.57 -16.43
C ASP A 44 11.89 -17.96 -15.15
N VAL A 45 12.55 -16.95 -14.56
CA VAL A 45 13.28 -17.09 -13.29
C VAL A 45 12.36 -17.58 -12.16
N HIS A 46 11.08 -17.22 -12.18
CA HIS A 46 10.12 -17.65 -11.17
C HIS A 46 9.87 -19.16 -11.26
N ASP A 47 9.60 -19.68 -12.46
CA ASP A 47 9.37 -21.09 -12.70
C ASP A 47 10.63 -21.90 -12.41
N LEU A 48 11.81 -21.39 -12.78
CA LEU A 48 13.12 -21.95 -12.43
C LEU A 48 13.33 -22.05 -10.91
N TYR A 49 13.02 -20.99 -10.18
CA TYR A 49 13.20 -20.95 -8.73
C TYR A 49 12.27 -21.91 -7.99
N TRP A 50 10.97 -21.91 -8.32
CA TRP A 50 9.97 -22.69 -7.57
C TRP A 50 9.97 -24.17 -7.93
N SER A 51 10.24 -24.52 -9.19
CA SER A 51 10.45 -25.92 -9.57
C SER A 51 11.67 -26.49 -8.87
N GLY A 52 12.78 -25.74 -8.75
CA GLY A 52 13.95 -26.17 -8.01
C GLY A 52 13.70 -26.27 -6.50
N ARG A 53 13.04 -25.28 -5.89
CA ARG A 53 12.75 -25.27 -4.45
C ARG A 53 11.84 -26.42 -4.04
N SER A 54 10.91 -26.82 -4.91
CA SER A 54 9.94 -27.90 -4.63
C SER A 54 10.48 -29.31 -4.92
N THR A 55 11.46 -29.45 -5.82
CA THR A 55 12.00 -30.75 -6.22
C THR A 55 13.36 -31.09 -5.60
N LEU A 56 14.16 -30.08 -5.24
CA LEU A 56 15.50 -30.26 -4.68
C LEU A 56 15.54 -30.21 -3.16
N LEU A 57 14.51 -29.69 -2.49
CA LEU A 57 14.49 -29.52 -1.04
C LEU A 57 13.47 -30.43 -0.36
N THR A 58 13.94 -31.18 0.63
CA THR A 58 13.10 -32.06 1.46
C THR A 58 12.91 -31.51 2.88
N ARG A 59 13.74 -30.56 3.33
CA ARG A 59 13.70 -29.97 4.68
C ARG A 59 13.56 -28.45 4.60
N ARG A 60 12.77 -27.87 5.51
CA ARG A 60 12.55 -26.41 5.58
C ARG A 60 13.84 -25.65 5.92
N ASP A 61 14.70 -26.23 6.74
CA ASP A 61 15.95 -25.60 7.22
C ASP A 61 16.96 -25.35 6.09
N HIS A 62 16.76 -25.99 4.93
CA HIS A 62 17.60 -25.88 3.75
C HIS A 62 17.23 -24.70 2.82
N ILE A 63 16.07 -24.07 3.06
CA ILE A 63 15.54 -22.98 2.24
C ILE A 63 16.49 -21.75 2.22
N PRO A 64 17.02 -21.26 3.36
CA PRO A 64 17.91 -20.09 3.33
C PRO A 64 19.18 -20.33 2.50
N THR A 65 19.76 -21.53 2.60
CA THR A 65 20.93 -21.93 1.80
C THR A 65 20.58 -22.00 0.31
N TYR A 66 19.43 -22.58 -0.04
CA TYR A 66 18.95 -22.64 -1.42
C TYR A 66 18.75 -21.25 -2.02
N ASP A 67 18.09 -20.34 -1.29
CA ASP A 67 17.81 -18.98 -1.75
C ASP A 67 19.08 -18.19 -2.02
N ARG A 68 20.06 -18.32 -1.13
CA ARG A 68 21.39 -17.72 -1.28
C ARG A 68 22.08 -18.24 -2.54
N VAL A 69 22.17 -19.56 -2.70
CA VAL A 69 22.89 -20.18 -3.82
C VAL A 69 22.18 -19.92 -5.15
N PHE A 70 20.84 -19.91 -5.17
CA PHE A 70 20.06 -19.60 -6.37
C PHE A 70 20.30 -18.16 -6.85
N ARG A 71 20.25 -17.18 -5.94
CA ARG A 71 20.52 -15.77 -6.29
C ARG A 71 21.94 -15.57 -6.79
N ARG A 72 22.93 -16.19 -6.14
CA ARG A 72 24.33 -16.16 -6.58
C ARG A 72 24.50 -16.77 -7.97
N PHE A 73 23.91 -17.94 -8.21
CA PHE A 73 24.15 -18.75 -9.41
C PHE A 73 23.38 -18.28 -10.65
N PHE A 74 22.12 -17.91 -10.51
CA PHE A 74 21.27 -17.51 -11.65
C PHE A 74 21.16 -15.99 -11.83
N LEU A 75 21.25 -15.21 -10.76
CA LEU A 75 21.04 -13.75 -10.81
C LEU A 75 22.34 -12.94 -10.68
N GLY A 76 23.48 -13.60 -10.39
CA GLY A 76 24.78 -12.93 -10.27
C GLY A 76 24.86 -11.90 -9.14
N GLN A 77 23.95 -11.95 -8.17
CA GLN A 77 23.91 -11.00 -7.06
C GLN A 77 24.77 -11.50 -5.89
N PRO A 78 25.74 -10.70 -5.40
CA PRO A 78 26.47 -11.01 -4.17
C PRO A 78 25.59 -10.76 -2.93
N GLU A 79 25.99 -11.36 -1.81
CA GLU A 79 25.21 -11.41 -0.57
C GLU A 79 24.70 -10.03 -0.10
N PRO A 80 23.46 -9.92 0.41
CA PRO A 80 23.17 -8.94 1.43
C PRO A 80 23.92 -9.35 2.71
N ALA A 81 24.73 -8.44 3.26
CA ALA A 81 25.47 -8.67 4.50
C ALA A 81 24.53 -9.27 5.56
N ALA A 82 24.95 -10.40 6.15
CA ALA A 82 24.24 -11.01 7.24
C ALA A 82 24.09 -10.01 8.39
N GLU A 83 22.87 -9.52 8.63
CA GLU A 83 22.55 -8.86 9.90
C GLU A 83 22.64 -9.92 10.98
N GLU A 84 23.79 -9.98 11.67
CA GLU A 84 23.94 -10.67 12.93
C GLU A 84 22.85 -10.16 13.89
N HIS A 85 21.91 -11.05 14.20
CA HIS A 85 20.91 -10.84 15.23
C HIS A 85 21.59 -10.43 16.55
N PRO A 86 21.38 -9.19 17.07
CA PRO A 86 21.73 -8.91 18.44
C PRO A 86 20.64 -9.53 19.31
N VAL A 87 20.99 -10.62 19.99
CA VAL A 87 20.23 -11.10 21.15
C VAL A 87 20.24 -9.97 22.18
N PRO A 88 19.08 -9.46 22.64
CA PRO A 88 19.07 -8.39 23.62
C PRO A 88 19.54 -8.94 24.99
N PRO A 89 20.49 -8.28 25.68
CA PRO A 89 20.81 -8.63 27.06
C PRO A 89 19.66 -8.23 27.99
N PRO A 90 19.52 -8.91 29.15
CA PRO A 90 18.47 -8.61 30.12
C PRO A 90 18.71 -7.24 30.76
N SER A 91 17.61 -6.51 30.93
CA SER A 91 17.56 -5.22 31.60
C SER A 91 17.94 -5.31 33.08
N THR A 92 18.94 -4.52 33.49
CA THR A 92 19.16 -4.08 34.87
C THR A 92 19.34 -2.57 34.88
N GLY A 93 18.62 -1.90 35.79
CA GLY A 93 18.46 -0.46 35.83
C GLY A 93 19.58 0.32 36.54
N ALA A 94 19.25 1.60 36.80
CA ALA A 94 20.06 2.70 37.30
C ALA A 94 20.97 3.31 36.22
N GLY A 95 20.94 4.60 35.88
CA GLY A 95 20.44 5.79 36.55
C GLY A 95 21.51 6.87 36.37
N ALA A 96 21.23 7.97 35.66
CA ALA A 96 21.94 9.25 35.77
C ALA A 96 21.27 10.31 34.89
N GLU A 97 20.93 11.42 35.54
CA GLU A 97 20.44 12.67 34.98
C GLU A 97 21.47 13.34 34.07
N ALA A 98 21.01 14.06 33.04
CA ALA A 98 21.63 15.33 32.65
C ALA A 98 20.62 16.17 31.84
N VAL A 99 20.16 17.22 32.49
CA VAL A 99 19.42 18.37 31.95
C VAL A 99 20.35 19.20 31.07
N LEU A 100 19.91 19.61 29.88
CA LEU A 100 20.48 20.74 29.12
C LEU A 100 19.35 21.37 28.27
N GLN A 101 18.59 22.30 28.87
CA GLN A 101 18.66 23.76 28.68
C GLN A 101 18.29 24.27 27.27
N ILE A 102 17.11 24.89 27.23
CA ILE A 102 16.56 25.73 26.18
C ILE A 102 17.09 27.16 26.43
N PRO A 103 17.68 27.87 25.45
CA PRO A 103 17.83 29.32 25.56
C PRO A 103 16.53 29.99 25.14
N ASP A 104 16.01 30.82 26.03
CA ASP A 104 14.88 31.71 25.84
C ASP A 104 15.36 33.17 25.84
N ALA A 105 14.49 34.06 25.34
CA ALA A 105 14.57 35.52 25.28
C ALA A 105 15.19 36.11 23.98
N GLU A 106 14.59 37.09 23.29
CA GLU A 106 13.74 38.19 23.77
C GLU A 106 12.60 38.58 22.81
N ARG A 107 11.50 39.05 23.40
CA ARG A 107 10.41 39.79 22.74
C ARG A 107 10.83 41.25 22.53
N ARG A 108 10.51 41.80 21.36
CA ARG A 108 10.33 43.25 21.15
C ARG A 108 9.21 43.48 20.13
N ASP A 109 8.11 44.08 20.57
CA ASP A 109 7.00 44.58 19.73
C ASP A 109 7.33 46.02 19.22
N PRO A 110 6.43 46.72 18.51
CA PRO A 110 6.27 46.71 17.05
C PRO A 110 6.43 48.13 16.44
N ASP A 111 7.12 48.30 15.31
CA ASP A 111 6.94 49.52 14.51
C ASP A 111 7.31 49.28 13.04
N GLY A 112 6.61 50.00 12.15
CA GLY A 112 6.46 49.72 10.73
C GLY A 112 7.65 50.08 9.83
N GLY A 113 7.50 49.70 8.57
CA GLY A 113 8.35 50.13 7.46
C GLY A 113 8.74 48.99 6.52
N ASP A 114 8.00 48.90 5.40
CA ASP A 114 8.42 48.39 4.08
C ASP A 114 9.06 47.00 3.99
N GLU A 115 8.22 45.98 3.75
CA GLU A 115 8.67 44.71 3.16
C GLU A 115 8.83 44.88 1.65
N GLU A 116 10.06 45.20 1.23
CA GLU A 116 10.54 44.89 -0.11
C GLU A 116 10.37 43.40 -0.38
N THR A 117 9.76 43.12 -1.53
CA THR A 117 9.50 41.77 -2.05
C THR A 117 10.82 41.08 -2.39
N GLU A 118 11.39 40.35 -1.44
CA GLU A 118 12.42 39.35 -1.73
C GLU A 118 11.77 38.03 -2.19
N GLU A 119 11.39 37.98 -3.47
CA GLU A 119 11.48 36.74 -4.24
C GLU A 119 12.97 36.50 -4.56
N PRO A 120 13.67 35.65 -3.79
CA PRO A 120 14.37 34.56 -4.45
C PRO A 120 14.46 33.28 -3.60
N ARG A 121 14.32 32.12 -4.25
CA ARG A 121 14.69 30.72 -3.86
C ARG A 121 13.59 29.65 -3.97
N LEU A 122 12.41 29.98 -4.53
CA LEU A 122 11.40 28.96 -4.84
C LEU A 122 11.68 28.21 -6.15
N GLY A 123 12.46 28.79 -7.07
CA GLY A 123 12.71 28.22 -8.41
C GLY A 123 13.62 26.99 -8.45
N LEU A 124 14.67 26.93 -7.61
CA LEU A 124 15.61 25.80 -7.59
C LEU A 124 15.02 24.56 -6.89
N VAL A 125 14.24 24.76 -5.81
CA VAL A 125 13.54 23.68 -5.10
C VAL A 125 12.35 23.15 -5.89
N ALA A 126 11.76 23.95 -6.77
CA ALA A 126 10.70 23.50 -7.69
C ALA A 126 11.22 22.56 -8.77
N SER A 127 12.39 22.86 -9.35
CA SER A 127 13.04 22.01 -10.37
C SER A 127 13.42 20.64 -9.83
N ASP A 128 14.06 20.57 -8.66
CA ASP A 128 14.44 19.29 -8.04
C ASP A 128 13.20 18.49 -7.58
N ALA A 129 12.18 19.17 -7.07
CA ALA A 129 10.92 18.52 -6.70
C ALA A 129 10.12 18.03 -7.91
N GLU A 130 10.22 18.67 -9.09
CA GLU A 130 9.63 18.16 -10.33
C GLU A 130 10.35 16.91 -10.83
N ILE A 131 11.69 16.89 -10.80
CA ILE A 131 12.49 15.70 -11.17
C ILE A 131 12.15 14.52 -10.23
N TRP A 132 12.00 14.77 -8.92
CA TRP A 132 11.65 13.72 -7.97
C TRP A 132 10.20 13.25 -8.05
N ARG A 133 9.28 14.04 -8.64
CA ARG A 133 7.86 13.64 -8.76
C ARG A 133 7.65 12.48 -9.71
N ASP A 134 8.47 12.42 -10.75
CA ASP A 134 8.39 11.43 -11.82
C ASP A 134 9.29 10.23 -11.55
N LYS A 135 10.30 10.42 -10.69
CA LYS A 135 11.21 9.37 -10.26
C LYS A 135 10.46 8.26 -9.54
N ALA A 136 10.68 7.02 -10.00
CA ALA A 136 10.13 5.85 -9.33
C ALA A 136 10.65 5.76 -7.90
N PHE A 137 9.77 5.43 -6.95
CA PHE A 137 10.12 5.35 -5.53
C PHE A 137 11.25 4.36 -5.23
N SER A 138 11.37 3.29 -6.03
CA SER A 138 12.43 2.29 -5.95
C SER A 138 13.81 2.82 -6.35
N ALA A 139 13.87 3.92 -7.12
CA ALA A 139 15.12 4.55 -7.55
C ALA A 139 15.54 5.73 -6.66
N CYS A 140 14.75 6.07 -5.63
CA CYS A 140 15.02 7.20 -4.74
C CYS A 140 15.98 6.84 -3.60
N THR A 141 16.86 7.76 -3.24
CA THR A 141 17.69 7.62 -2.03
C THR A 141 16.87 7.90 -0.77
N ASP A 142 17.36 7.48 0.41
CA ASP A 142 16.67 7.72 1.68
C ASP A 142 16.43 9.22 1.97
N ASP A 143 17.32 10.08 1.51
CA ASP A 143 17.25 11.54 1.65
C ASP A 143 16.16 12.12 0.73
N GLU A 144 16.10 11.66 -0.51
CA GLU A 144 15.04 11.99 -1.47
C GLU A 144 13.67 11.49 -0.96
N LEU A 145 13.60 10.27 -0.43
CA LEU A 145 12.39 9.72 0.18
C LEU A 145 11.93 10.59 1.37
N ARG A 146 12.84 11.08 2.21
CA ARG A 146 12.49 12.02 3.30
C ARG A 146 11.92 13.33 2.78
N ALA A 147 12.43 13.87 1.68
CA ALA A 147 11.87 15.06 1.03
C ALA A 147 10.47 14.79 0.44
N LEU A 148 10.31 13.68 -0.29
CA LEU A 148 9.04 13.22 -0.85
C LEU A 148 7.98 12.99 0.24
N ARG A 149 8.35 12.46 1.41
CA ARG A 149 7.46 12.32 2.57
C ARG A 149 6.83 13.65 2.99
N ARG A 150 7.59 14.75 2.96
CA ARG A 150 7.06 16.09 3.31
C ARG A 150 6.03 16.56 2.29
N ILE A 151 6.25 16.25 1.01
CA ILE A 151 5.32 16.59 -0.07
C ILE A 151 4.07 15.71 0.01
N MET A 152 4.22 14.39 0.22
CA MET A 152 3.11 13.46 0.41
C MET A 152 2.20 13.83 1.59
N ASN A 153 2.73 14.43 2.65
CA ASN A 153 1.92 14.94 3.77
C ASN A 153 0.95 16.08 3.36
N ARG A 154 1.21 16.77 2.24
CA ARG A 154 0.35 17.82 1.70
C ARG A 154 -0.75 17.27 0.78
N ILE A 155 -0.55 16.08 0.21
CA ILE A 155 -1.54 15.41 -0.64
C ILE A 155 -2.75 15.01 0.22
N ARG A 156 -3.93 15.53 -0.13
CA ARG A 156 -5.18 15.23 0.56
C ARG A 156 -6.10 14.42 -0.33
N LEU A 157 -6.29 13.16 -0.01
CA LEU A 157 -7.35 12.36 -0.63
C LEU A 157 -8.72 12.92 -0.22
N THR A 158 -9.43 13.46 -1.21
CA THR A 158 -10.78 14.00 -1.02
C THR A 158 -11.79 12.97 -1.54
N PRO A 159 -12.34 12.11 -0.67
CA PRO A 159 -13.26 11.08 -1.13
C PRO A 159 -14.58 11.68 -1.62
N PRO A 160 -15.25 11.02 -2.58
CA PRO A 160 -16.50 11.51 -3.11
C PRO A 160 -17.58 11.61 -2.02
N ARG A 161 -18.45 12.61 -2.15
CA ARG A 161 -19.54 12.87 -1.20
C ARG A 161 -20.78 12.08 -1.57
N ARG A 162 -21.44 11.50 -0.57
CA ARG A 162 -22.76 10.88 -0.72
C ARG A 162 -23.85 11.68 -0.02
N ARG A 163 -25.08 11.57 -0.52
CA ARG A 163 -26.26 12.13 0.13
C ARG A 163 -26.57 11.32 1.39
N SER A 164 -26.64 11.99 2.55
CA SER A 164 -27.10 11.36 3.78
C SER A 164 -28.62 11.33 3.85
N ARG A 165 -29.18 10.31 4.51
CA ARG A 165 -30.59 10.31 4.94
C ARG A 165 -30.87 11.39 5.98
N ARG A 166 -29.86 11.76 6.79
CA ARG A 166 -29.99 12.89 7.75
C ARG A 166 -30.04 14.20 6.99
N ARG A 167 -31.00 15.04 7.37
CA ARG A 167 -31.17 16.38 6.81
C ARG A 167 -30.47 17.44 7.66
N ARG A 168 -30.12 18.56 7.04
CA ARG A 168 -29.65 19.78 7.71
C ARG A 168 -30.41 20.99 7.17
N ALA A 169 -30.40 22.09 7.92
CA ALA A 169 -30.88 23.36 7.42
C ALA A 169 -30.17 23.70 6.10
N ASP A 170 -30.95 24.12 5.11
CA ASP A 170 -30.48 24.44 3.78
C ASP A 170 -31.06 25.79 3.36
N ALA A 171 -30.25 26.60 2.69
CA ALA A 171 -30.67 27.87 2.14
C ALA A 171 -31.24 27.72 0.72
N ARG A 172 -31.00 26.58 0.07
CA ARG A 172 -31.49 26.31 -1.28
C ARG A 172 -32.98 25.97 -1.30
N PRO A 173 -33.69 26.26 -2.41
CA PRO A 173 -35.06 25.82 -2.61
C PRO A 173 -35.18 24.30 -2.40
N GLY A 174 -36.17 23.87 -1.64
CA GLY A 174 -36.31 22.47 -1.26
C GLY A 174 -37.40 22.24 -0.24
N ARG A 175 -37.33 21.10 0.46
CA ARG A 175 -38.35 20.70 1.43
C ARG A 175 -38.40 21.68 2.61
N PRO A 176 -39.59 22.20 2.98
CA PRO A 176 -39.72 23.06 4.15
C PRO A 176 -39.45 22.28 5.45
N ASP A 177 -38.78 22.94 6.39
CA ASP A 177 -38.61 22.44 7.77
C ASP A 177 -39.86 22.78 8.58
N LEU A 178 -40.90 21.95 8.45
CA LEU A 178 -42.19 22.20 9.10
C LEU A 178 -42.05 22.38 10.63
N ARG A 179 -41.13 21.66 11.28
CA ARG A 179 -40.90 21.81 12.72
C ARG A 179 -40.37 23.20 13.07
N ARG A 180 -39.44 23.72 12.26
CA ARG A 180 -38.88 25.06 12.46
C ARG A 180 -39.89 26.15 12.08
N VAL A 181 -40.67 25.94 11.02
CA VAL A 181 -41.78 26.83 10.61
C VAL A 181 -42.79 26.98 11.74
N VAL A 182 -43.33 25.86 12.26
CA VAL A 182 -44.34 25.89 13.33
C VAL A 182 -43.78 26.57 14.59
N ARG A 183 -42.54 26.26 14.97
CA ARG A 183 -41.89 26.90 16.13
C ARG A 183 -41.72 28.42 15.93
N GLU A 184 -41.41 28.85 14.72
CA GLU A 184 -41.26 30.26 14.40
C GLU A 184 -42.61 31.00 14.45
N VAL A 185 -43.65 30.45 13.82
CA VAL A 185 -45.02 30.99 13.85
C VAL A 185 -45.53 31.11 15.28
N LEU A 186 -45.35 30.08 16.11
CA LEU A 186 -45.77 30.11 17.52
C LEU A 186 -44.99 31.17 18.33
N ARG A 187 -43.71 31.38 18.01
CA ARG A 187 -42.84 32.35 18.71
C ARG A 187 -43.16 33.79 18.33
N THR A 188 -43.40 34.08 17.05
CA THR A 188 -43.62 35.44 16.55
C THR A 188 -45.10 35.81 16.43
N ARG A 189 -46.01 34.82 16.51
CA ARG A 189 -47.45 34.94 16.19
C ARG A 189 -47.71 35.60 14.84
N ARG A 190 -46.78 35.43 13.90
CA ARG A 190 -46.82 35.99 12.55
C ARG A 190 -46.40 34.93 11.56
N GLU A 191 -46.78 35.12 10.31
CA GLU A 191 -46.27 34.30 9.22
C GLU A 191 -44.74 34.48 9.06
N PRO A 192 -43.99 33.41 8.76
CA PRO A 192 -42.54 33.51 8.60
C PRO A 192 -42.21 34.32 7.35
N ALA A 193 -41.36 35.34 7.50
CA ALA A 193 -40.87 36.13 6.35
C ALA A 193 -40.14 35.28 5.30
N ARG A 194 -39.54 34.16 5.73
CA ARG A 194 -38.96 33.13 4.86
C ARG A 194 -39.25 31.76 5.44
N ILE A 195 -39.62 30.81 4.60
CA ILE A 195 -39.84 29.42 5.01
C ILE A 195 -38.47 28.72 5.19
N PRO A 196 -38.07 28.31 6.40
CA PRO A 196 -36.84 27.55 6.61
C PRO A 196 -36.88 26.24 5.84
N ARG A 197 -35.78 25.86 5.18
CA ARG A 197 -35.70 24.65 4.35
C ARG A 197 -34.72 23.64 4.91
N VAL A 198 -34.91 22.38 4.53
CA VAL A 198 -34.03 21.26 4.87
C VAL A 198 -33.59 20.48 3.64
N GLY A 199 -32.28 20.30 3.53
CA GLY A 199 -31.61 19.53 2.47
C GLY A 199 -30.89 18.30 3.03
N PRO A 200 -30.53 17.32 2.18
CA PRO A 200 -29.70 16.20 2.59
C PRO A 200 -28.33 16.69 3.08
N LYS A 201 -27.85 16.19 4.22
CA LYS A 201 -26.50 16.50 4.70
C LYS A 201 -25.48 15.78 3.81
N PRO A 202 -24.53 16.47 3.17
CA PRO A 202 -23.44 15.79 2.45
C PRO A 202 -22.59 15.03 3.46
N LYS A 203 -22.26 13.77 3.15
CA LYS A 203 -21.39 12.92 3.96
C LYS A 203 -20.26 12.42 3.08
N VAL A 204 -19.01 12.63 3.51
CA VAL A 204 -17.84 12.03 2.87
C VAL A 204 -17.90 10.52 2.98
N ARG A 205 -17.55 9.80 1.91
CA ARG A 205 -17.43 8.35 1.94
C ARG A 205 -16.19 7.94 2.75
N PRO A 206 -16.26 6.85 3.53
CA PRO A 206 -15.07 6.32 4.18
C PRO A 206 -14.09 5.79 3.11
N ILE A 207 -12.81 5.83 3.41
CA ILE A 207 -11.75 5.24 2.59
C ILE A 207 -11.29 3.96 3.28
N VAL A 208 -11.11 2.89 2.51
CA VAL A 208 -10.43 1.67 2.96
C VAL A 208 -9.23 1.47 2.06
N MET A 209 -8.05 1.28 2.63
CA MET A 209 -6.82 0.97 1.91
C MET A 209 -6.41 -0.46 2.27
N LEU A 210 -6.23 -1.30 1.25
CA LEU A 210 -5.67 -2.64 1.35
C LEU A 210 -4.28 -2.57 0.70
N LEU A 211 -3.22 -2.74 1.49
CA LEU A 211 -1.84 -2.59 1.06
C LEU A 211 -1.15 -3.95 1.03
N ASP A 212 -0.59 -4.31 -0.11
CA ASP A 212 0.26 -5.47 -0.24
C ASP A 212 1.64 -5.20 0.38
N VAL A 213 2.10 -6.13 1.20
CA VAL A 213 3.40 -6.09 1.89
C VAL A 213 4.22 -7.35 1.59
N SER A 214 3.98 -7.98 0.45
CA SER A 214 4.77 -9.10 -0.06
C SER A 214 6.24 -8.72 -0.31
N GLY A 215 7.11 -9.73 -0.43
CA GLY A 215 8.52 -9.54 -0.75
C GLY A 215 8.77 -8.81 -2.08
N SER A 216 7.92 -9.01 -3.11
CA SER A 216 8.00 -8.28 -4.39
C SER A 216 7.64 -6.79 -4.24
N MET A 217 6.93 -6.43 -3.17
CA MET A 217 6.48 -5.09 -2.86
C MET A 217 7.38 -4.37 -1.84
N SER A 218 8.53 -4.93 -1.43
CA SER A 218 9.33 -4.40 -0.30
C SER A 218 9.63 -2.90 -0.41
N ASP A 219 10.10 -2.46 -1.57
CA ASP A 219 10.55 -1.07 -1.79
C ASP A 219 9.36 -0.10 -1.93
N TYR A 220 8.24 -0.60 -2.45
CA TYR A 220 7.01 0.19 -2.64
C TYR A 220 6.14 0.25 -1.38
N SER A 221 6.14 -0.82 -0.57
CA SER A 221 5.31 -0.97 0.62
C SER A 221 5.55 0.16 1.63
N ARG A 222 6.80 0.61 1.79
CA ARG A 222 7.19 1.74 2.64
C ARG A 222 6.50 3.04 2.23
N ASN A 223 6.50 3.32 0.94
CA ASN A 223 5.94 4.56 0.40
C ASN A 223 4.40 4.54 0.38
N LEU A 224 3.82 3.38 0.04
CA LEU A 224 2.37 3.19 0.12
C LEU A 224 1.85 3.30 1.56
N LEU A 225 2.60 2.77 2.53
CA LEU A 225 2.25 2.87 3.95
C LEU A 225 2.38 4.30 4.47
N GLN A 226 3.42 5.03 4.04
CA GLN A 226 3.53 6.46 4.31
C GLN A 226 2.36 7.24 3.71
N PHE A 227 1.99 6.95 2.46
CA PHE A 227 0.84 7.58 1.82
C PHE A 227 -0.46 7.30 2.59
N ALA A 228 -0.63 6.07 3.10
CA ALA A 228 -1.75 5.72 3.97
C ALA A 228 -1.73 6.47 5.31
N TYR A 229 -0.55 6.66 5.91
CA TYR A 229 -0.37 7.49 7.11
C TYR A 229 -0.79 8.95 6.87
N SER A 230 -0.28 9.56 5.80
CA SER A 230 -0.62 10.94 5.40
C SER A 230 -2.12 11.08 5.14
N THR A 231 -2.69 10.13 4.41
CA THR A 231 -4.12 10.06 4.10
C THR A 231 -4.96 9.96 5.37
N ARG A 232 -4.61 9.07 6.31
CA ARG A 232 -5.32 8.90 7.58
C ARG A 232 -5.32 10.17 8.42
N ARG A 233 -4.23 10.92 8.42
CA ARG A 233 -4.10 12.18 9.15
C ARG A 233 -4.88 13.33 8.48
N ALA A 234 -4.93 13.34 7.15
CA ALA A 234 -5.68 14.32 6.37
C ALA A 234 -7.20 14.05 6.37
N ALA A 235 -7.60 12.77 6.37
CA ALA A 235 -8.99 12.33 6.28
C ALA A 235 -9.37 11.45 7.49
N GLY A 236 -10.25 11.97 8.36
CA GLY A 236 -10.62 11.31 9.62
C GLY A 236 -11.44 10.01 9.52
N LYS A 237 -11.61 9.42 8.33
CA LYS A 237 -12.38 8.17 8.12
C LYS A 237 -11.71 7.22 7.14
N VAL A 238 -10.43 6.95 7.39
CA VAL A 238 -9.60 6.05 6.57
C VAL A 238 -9.28 4.81 7.39
N GLU A 239 -9.59 3.64 6.87
CA GLU A 239 -9.15 2.37 7.45
C GLU A 239 -8.04 1.79 6.59
N VAL A 240 -6.99 1.25 7.22
CA VAL A 240 -5.83 0.72 6.53
C VAL A 240 -5.58 -0.71 6.99
N PHE A 241 -5.44 -1.59 6.02
CA PHE A 241 -5.10 -2.99 6.19
C PHE A 241 -3.86 -3.30 5.36
N CYS A 242 -3.00 -4.14 5.91
CA CYS A 242 -1.92 -4.76 5.17
C CYS A 242 -2.25 -6.23 4.95
N PHE A 243 -1.90 -6.76 3.79
CA PHE A 243 -2.04 -8.18 3.47
C PHE A 243 -0.77 -8.74 2.83
N GLY A 244 -0.54 -10.02 3.07
CA GLY A 244 0.55 -10.83 2.52
C GLY A 244 0.11 -12.28 2.60
N THR A 245 0.57 -13.01 3.61
CA THR A 245 -0.02 -14.31 3.98
C THR A 245 -1.33 -14.20 4.78
N ARG A 246 -1.54 -13.07 5.46
CA ARG A 246 -2.73 -12.80 6.28
C ARG A 246 -3.14 -11.33 6.24
N LEU A 247 -4.42 -11.08 6.46
CA LEU A 247 -4.96 -9.72 6.56
C LEU A 247 -4.76 -9.15 7.98
N THR A 248 -4.07 -8.01 8.07
CA THR A 248 -3.84 -7.31 9.34
C THR A 248 -4.37 -5.88 9.27
N ARG A 249 -5.27 -5.51 10.20
CA ARG A 249 -5.71 -4.12 10.36
C ARG A 249 -4.65 -3.31 11.09
N ILE A 250 -4.11 -2.29 10.42
CA ILE A 250 -3.03 -1.44 10.95
C ILE A 250 -3.47 0.00 11.25
N THR A 251 -4.74 0.35 11.02
CA THR A 251 -5.29 1.69 11.25
C THR A 251 -4.86 2.31 12.60
N GLN A 252 -4.92 1.54 13.70
CA GLN A 252 -4.55 2.02 15.03
C GLN A 252 -3.04 2.26 15.18
N ALA A 253 -2.21 1.51 14.46
CA ALA A 253 -0.76 1.73 14.47
C ALA A 253 -0.37 3.01 13.75
N LEU A 254 -1.15 3.41 12.73
CA LEU A 254 -0.95 4.66 11.99
C LEU A 254 -1.38 5.90 12.77
N ASP A 255 -2.11 5.75 13.88
CA ASP A 255 -2.42 6.86 14.78
C ASP A 255 -1.21 7.25 15.67
N ARG A 256 -0.08 6.52 15.59
CA ARG A 256 1.18 6.87 16.29
C ARG A 256 1.83 8.12 15.71
N ARG A 257 2.65 8.80 16.53
CA ARG A 257 3.27 10.09 16.19
C ARG A 257 4.30 10.02 15.05
N ARG A 258 5.03 8.90 14.90
CA ARG A 258 6.09 8.73 13.90
C ARG A 258 5.70 7.65 12.87
N PRO A 259 5.84 7.93 11.56
CA PRO A 259 5.57 6.94 10.51
C PRO A 259 6.45 5.69 10.62
N ASP A 260 7.75 5.86 10.86
CA ASP A 260 8.69 4.73 10.93
C ASP A 260 8.34 3.76 12.08
N ASP A 261 7.82 4.25 13.20
CA ASP A 261 7.35 3.40 14.31
C ASP A 261 6.07 2.62 13.92
N ALA A 262 5.16 3.26 13.18
CA ALA A 262 3.97 2.61 12.65
C ALA A 262 4.35 1.51 11.64
N MET A 263 5.36 1.78 10.82
CA MET A 263 5.93 0.82 9.86
C MET A 263 6.62 -0.36 10.54
N ALA A 264 7.54 -0.10 11.47
CA ALA A 264 8.23 -1.16 12.21
C ALA A 264 7.24 -2.01 13.02
N TRP A 265 6.13 -1.43 13.46
CA TRP A 265 5.05 -2.17 14.10
C TRP A 265 4.23 -3.00 13.10
N ALA A 266 3.93 -2.46 11.92
CA ALA A 266 3.22 -3.17 10.87
C ALA A 266 4.05 -4.37 10.37
N ALA A 267 5.34 -4.17 10.09
CA ALA A 267 6.27 -5.23 9.69
C ALA A 267 6.33 -6.37 10.73
N ARG A 268 6.45 -6.03 12.03
CA ARG A 268 6.43 -7.01 13.14
C ARG A 268 5.10 -7.75 13.32
N ARG A 269 4.01 -7.29 12.72
CA ARG A 269 2.69 -7.92 12.84
C ARG A 269 2.30 -8.66 11.58
N VAL A 270 2.91 -8.32 10.46
CA VAL A 270 2.91 -9.07 9.21
C VAL A 270 4.15 -9.98 9.20
N PHE A 271 4.23 -10.91 10.16
CA PHE A 271 5.19 -12.00 10.08
C PHE A 271 4.68 -12.98 9.02
N ASP A 272 5.27 -12.89 7.83
CA ASP A 272 5.53 -13.93 6.83
C ASP A 272 5.72 -13.22 5.48
N TRP A 273 6.88 -12.59 5.31
CA TRP A 273 7.24 -11.90 4.05
C TRP A 273 7.61 -12.90 2.94
N ASP A 274 7.72 -14.18 3.28
CA ASP A 274 8.27 -15.26 2.45
C ASP A 274 7.24 -16.34 2.06
N GLY A 275 5.96 -16.16 2.42
CA GLY A 275 4.89 -17.15 2.22
C GLY A 275 4.09 -17.03 0.91
N GLY A 276 4.42 -16.06 0.05
CA GLY A 276 3.62 -15.70 -1.11
C GLY A 276 2.34 -14.92 -0.75
N THR A 277 1.84 -14.12 -1.70
CA THR A 277 0.64 -13.30 -1.51
C THR A 277 -0.62 -14.13 -1.79
N ARG A 278 -1.55 -14.16 -0.83
CA ARG A 278 -2.89 -14.74 -1.01
C ARG A 278 -3.91 -13.61 -1.04
N ILE A 279 -4.03 -12.98 -2.20
CA ILE A 279 -4.87 -11.79 -2.38
C ILE A 279 -6.34 -12.18 -2.22
N GLY A 280 -6.78 -13.25 -2.88
CA GLY A 280 -8.15 -13.75 -2.78
C GLY A 280 -8.60 -14.02 -1.34
N ASP A 281 -7.82 -14.79 -0.58
CA ASP A 281 -8.10 -15.12 0.82
C ASP A 281 -8.15 -13.87 1.70
N SER A 282 -7.23 -12.92 1.49
CA SER A 282 -7.16 -11.68 2.26
C SER A 282 -8.37 -10.78 2.01
N ILE A 283 -8.83 -10.68 0.76
CA ILE A 283 -10.02 -9.91 0.39
C ILE A 283 -11.28 -10.61 0.90
N ASP A 284 -11.39 -11.94 0.81
CA ASP A 284 -12.54 -12.67 1.36
C ASP A 284 -12.61 -12.51 2.89
N GLU A 285 -11.48 -12.64 3.61
CA GLU A 285 -11.43 -12.38 5.05
C GLU A 285 -11.89 -10.95 5.35
N PHE A 286 -11.40 -9.97 4.57
CA PHE A 286 -11.80 -8.57 4.72
C PHE A 286 -13.31 -8.38 4.56
N VAL A 287 -13.89 -8.91 3.49
CA VAL A 287 -15.31 -8.81 3.18
C VAL A 287 -16.16 -9.46 4.26
N ARG A 288 -15.79 -10.67 4.72
CA ARG A 288 -16.52 -11.42 5.74
C ARG A 288 -16.47 -10.74 7.10
N ARG A 289 -15.28 -10.33 7.55
CA ARG A 289 -15.04 -9.85 8.91
C ARG A 289 -15.36 -8.37 9.08
N TRP A 290 -15.03 -7.56 8.09
CA TRP A 290 -15.07 -6.09 8.17
C TRP A 290 -16.10 -5.47 7.22
N GLY A 291 -16.30 -6.06 6.05
CA GLY A 291 -17.29 -5.61 5.07
C GLY A 291 -18.72 -5.60 5.62
N ARG A 292 -19.14 -6.70 6.26
CA ARG A 292 -20.48 -6.82 6.87
C ARG A 292 -20.71 -5.90 8.07
N ARG A 293 -19.64 -5.51 8.78
CA ARG A 293 -19.70 -4.59 9.94
C ARG A 293 -19.81 -3.12 9.53
N GLY A 294 -19.89 -2.84 8.22
CA GLY A 294 -20.20 -1.52 7.67
C GLY A 294 -19.00 -0.65 7.34
N LEU A 295 -17.76 -1.18 7.45
CA LEU A 295 -16.55 -0.45 7.07
C LEU A 295 -16.47 -0.25 5.56
N SER A 296 -16.78 -1.29 4.78
CA SER A 296 -16.74 -1.22 3.31
C SER A 296 -18.01 -0.60 2.70
N ARG A 297 -19.10 -0.47 3.47
CA ARG A 297 -20.42 -0.11 2.90
C ARG A 297 -20.46 1.31 2.33
N GLY A 298 -20.41 1.39 1.00
CA GLY A 298 -20.32 2.63 0.26
C GLY A 298 -19.01 3.39 0.51
N ALA A 299 -17.95 2.66 0.88
CA ALA A 299 -16.57 3.13 0.99
C ALA A 299 -15.91 3.20 -0.38
N LEU A 300 -14.90 4.06 -0.52
CA LEU A 300 -13.93 3.95 -1.60
C LEU A 300 -12.86 2.96 -1.14
N VAL A 301 -12.67 1.87 -1.86
CA VAL A 301 -11.65 0.85 -1.55
C VAL A 301 -10.47 1.04 -2.50
N ILE A 302 -9.29 1.22 -1.95
CA ILE A 302 -8.03 1.35 -2.69
C ILE A 302 -7.22 0.09 -2.40
N ILE A 303 -6.91 -0.70 -3.42
CA ILE A 303 -6.10 -1.91 -3.33
C ILE A 303 -4.75 -1.60 -3.97
N CYS A 304 -3.67 -1.69 -3.21
CA CYS A 304 -2.32 -1.48 -3.72
C CYS A 304 -1.59 -2.81 -3.77
N SER A 305 -1.42 -3.39 -4.96
CA SER A 305 -0.76 -4.69 -5.18
C SER A 305 -0.30 -4.83 -6.62
N ASP A 306 0.74 -5.64 -6.83
CA ASP A 306 1.26 -6.07 -8.13
C ASP A 306 0.35 -7.10 -8.83
N GLY A 307 -0.63 -7.67 -8.11
CA GLY A 307 -1.60 -8.62 -8.64
C GLY A 307 -1.10 -10.05 -8.75
N LEU A 308 0.06 -10.36 -8.16
CA LEU A 308 0.54 -11.73 -8.02
C LEU A 308 -0.25 -12.43 -6.90
N ASP A 309 -1.13 -13.36 -7.26
CA ASP A 309 -1.87 -14.19 -6.31
C ASP A 309 -1.49 -15.66 -6.47
N ARG A 310 -1.18 -16.33 -5.36
CA ARG A 310 -0.94 -17.78 -5.32
C ARG A 310 -2.16 -18.58 -4.86
N GLY A 311 -3.25 -17.89 -4.50
CA GLY A 311 -4.50 -18.50 -4.09
C GLY A 311 -5.33 -19.02 -5.25
N ASP A 312 -6.49 -19.60 -4.91
CA ASP A 312 -7.48 -20.03 -5.89
C ASP A 312 -8.10 -18.80 -6.59
N PRO A 313 -8.02 -18.70 -7.92
CA PRO A 313 -8.63 -17.61 -8.70
C PRO A 313 -10.13 -17.45 -8.46
N ALA A 314 -10.86 -18.55 -8.21
CA ALA A 314 -12.29 -18.51 -7.94
C ALA A 314 -12.60 -17.78 -6.63
N VAL A 315 -11.76 -17.96 -5.60
CA VAL A 315 -11.91 -17.26 -4.31
C VAL A 315 -11.71 -15.77 -4.50
N LEU A 316 -10.71 -15.36 -5.30
CA LEU A 316 -10.48 -13.96 -5.61
C LEU A 316 -11.66 -13.34 -6.39
N ALA A 317 -12.19 -14.05 -7.40
CA ALA A 317 -13.33 -13.59 -8.18
C ALA A 317 -14.56 -13.35 -7.29
N ASP A 318 -14.93 -14.33 -6.47
CA ASP A 318 -16.06 -14.24 -5.55
C ASP A 318 -15.88 -13.12 -4.51
N ALA A 319 -14.66 -12.98 -3.97
CA ALA A 319 -14.33 -11.94 -3.00
C ALA A 319 -14.45 -10.54 -3.61
N MET A 320 -13.91 -10.35 -4.82
CA MET A 320 -13.98 -9.11 -5.58
C MET A 320 -15.41 -8.77 -6.01
N GLU A 321 -16.19 -9.74 -6.45
CA GLU A 321 -17.60 -9.55 -6.78
C GLU A 321 -18.37 -9.05 -5.55
N ARG A 322 -18.21 -9.72 -4.40
CA ARG A 322 -18.85 -9.31 -3.15
C ARG A 322 -18.39 -7.93 -2.70
N LEU A 323 -17.09 -7.63 -2.84
CA LEU A 323 -16.54 -6.33 -2.48
C LEU A 323 -17.13 -5.23 -3.35
N SER A 324 -17.21 -5.42 -4.68
CA SER A 324 -17.75 -4.44 -5.62
C SER A 324 -19.21 -4.08 -5.30
N ARG A 325 -20.03 -5.07 -4.92
CA ARG A 325 -21.43 -4.87 -4.50
C ARG A 325 -21.57 -4.13 -3.16
N LEU A 326 -20.55 -4.21 -2.28
CA LEU A 326 -20.57 -3.58 -0.95
C LEU A 326 -20.02 -2.15 -0.97
N CYS A 327 -18.94 -1.93 -1.71
CA CYS A 327 -18.26 -0.65 -1.77
C CYS A 327 -18.94 0.33 -2.72
N HIS A 328 -18.44 1.56 -2.74
CA HIS A 328 -18.84 2.52 -3.74
C HIS A 328 -18.10 2.30 -5.05
N ARG A 329 -16.77 2.21 -4.94
CA ARG A 329 -15.82 2.05 -6.02
C ARG A 329 -14.56 1.34 -5.51
N ILE A 330 -13.94 0.55 -6.36
CA ILE A 330 -12.65 -0.10 -6.16
C ILE A 330 -11.64 0.56 -7.10
N VAL A 331 -10.54 1.04 -6.53
CA VAL A 331 -9.39 1.54 -7.26
C VAL A 331 -8.23 0.60 -7.02
N TRP A 332 -7.66 0.05 -8.09
CA TRP A 332 -6.46 -0.78 -8.03
C TRP A 332 -5.24 0.07 -8.38
N VAL A 333 -4.29 0.14 -7.45
CA VAL A 333 -3.03 0.86 -7.61
C VAL A 333 -1.94 -0.19 -7.82
N ASN A 334 -1.41 -0.26 -9.04
CA ASN A 334 -0.31 -1.18 -9.35
C ASN A 334 1.00 -0.39 -9.45
N PRO A 335 2.01 -0.66 -8.58
CA PRO A 335 3.30 0.02 -8.65
C PRO A 335 4.18 -0.42 -9.82
N HIS A 336 3.90 -1.55 -10.47
CA HIS A 336 4.64 -2.00 -11.66
C HIS A 336 4.00 -1.57 -12.98
N LYS A 337 2.85 -0.90 -12.93
CA LYS A 337 2.17 -0.38 -14.13
C LYS A 337 3.05 0.63 -14.90
N GLY A 338 3.97 1.32 -14.23
CA GLY A 338 4.78 2.38 -14.85
C GLY A 338 3.91 3.47 -15.51
N ASP A 339 4.45 4.11 -16.54
CA ASP A 339 3.75 5.07 -17.42
C ASP A 339 3.14 4.41 -18.67
N ASP A 340 3.06 3.07 -18.73
CA ASP A 340 2.57 2.34 -19.90
C ASP A 340 1.05 2.57 -20.11
N PRO A 341 0.62 3.27 -21.19
CA PRO A 341 -0.78 3.51 -21.48
C PRO A 341 -1.54 2.24 -21.89
N ASP A 342 -0.82 1.23 -22.39
CA ASP A 342 -1.36 -0.04 -22.91
C ASP A 342 -1.22 -1.19 -21.90
N PHE A 343 -0.97 -0.87 -20.63
CA PHE A 343 -0.83 -1.85 -19.57
C PHE A 343 -1.99 -2.84 -19.54
N ARG A 344 -1.69 -4.08 -19.94
CA ARG A 344 -2.63 -5.21 -19.86
C ARG A 344 -2.38 -5.98 -18.57
N PRO A 345 -3.43 -6.40 -17.86
CA PRO A 345 -3.29 -7.33 -16.75
C PRO A 345 -2.61 -8.61 -17.22
N SER A 346 -1.32 -8.78 -16.95
CA SER A 346 -0.57 -9.99 -17.30
C SER A 346 -0.64 -11.03 -16.20
N THR A 347 -0.84 -10.60 -14.95
CA THR A 347 -0.95 -11.50 -13.80
C THR A 347 -2.37 -12.05 -13.67
N LEU A 348 -2.45 -13.35 -13.38
CA LEU A 348 -3.72 -14.06 -13.27
C LEU A 348 -4.66 -13.45 -12.22
N GLY A 349 -4.12 -13.03 -11.08
CA GLY A 349 -4.90 -12.34 -10.05
C GLY A 349 -5.51 -11.01 -10.54
N MET A 350 -4.75 -10.24 -11.32
CA MET A 350 -5.24 -8.97 -11.85
C MET A 350 -6.25 -9.17 -12.98
N MET A 351 -6.10 -10.19 -13.82
CA MET A 351 -7.11 -10.54 -14.83
C MET A 351 -8.45 -10.89 -14.20
N VAL A 352 -8.43 -11.61 -13.07
CA VAL A 352 -9.63 -11.99 -12.31
C VAL A 352 -10.24 -10.80 -11.58
N ALA A 353 -9.41 -9.91 -11.04
CA ALA A 353 -9.87 -8.72 -10.33
C ALA A 353 -10.41 -7.64 -11.28
N ALA A 354 -9.86 -7.52 -12.49
CA ALA A 354 -10.13 -6.43 -13.44
C ALA A 354 -11.62 -6.17 -13.73
N PRO A 355 -12.49 -7.18 -13.94
CA PRO A 355 -13.93 -6.96 -14.16
C PRO A 355 -14.66 -6.25 -13.01
N HIS A 356 -14.10 -6.31 -11.80
CA HIS A 356 -14.69 -5.74 -10.59
C HIS A 356 -14.01 -4.44 -10.15
N VAL A 357 -12.92 -4.05 -10.81
CA VAL A 357 -12.16 -2.83 -10.52
C VAL A 357 -12.70 -1.69 -11.37
N ASP A 358 -13.05 -0.56 -10.75
CA ASP A 358 -13.58 0.60 -11.48
C ASP A 358 -12.47 1.43 -12.14
N ARG A 359 -11.25 1.42 -11.56
CA ARG A 359 -10.11 2.18 -12.07
C ARG A 359 -8.79 1.51 -11.69
N ILE A 360 -7.89 1.37 -12.66
CA ILE A 360 -6.51 0.92 -12.45
C ILE A 360 -5.57 2.11 -12.63
N THR A 361 -4.89 2.52 -11.57
CA THR A 361 -3.91 3.62 -11.59
C THR A 361 -2.51 3.10 -11.34
N SER A 362 -1.52 3.85 -11.80
CA SER A 362 -0.13 3.60 -11.43
C SER A 362 0.11 4.10 -10.00
N GLY A 363 1.10 3.53 -9.30
CA GLY A 363 1.45 3.91 -7.92
C GLY A 363 2.95 4.03 -7.68
N HIS A 364 3.71 4.16 -8.76
CA HIS A 364 5.17 4.00 -8.76
C HIS A 364 5.94 5.28 -8.42
N ASN A 365 5.31 6.44 -8.57
CA ASN A 365 5.89 7.76 -8.33
C ASN A 365 4.90 8.71 -7.63
N LEU A 366 5.38 9.88 -7.22
CA LEU A 366 4.58 10.86 -6.50
C LEU A 366 3.47 11.46 -7.38
N ARG A 367 3.76 11.71 -8.66
CA ARG A 367 2.78 12.21 -9.62
C ARG A 367 1.56 11.30 -9.71
N SER A 368 1.76 9.99 -9.81
CA SER A 368 0.68 9.00 -9.88
C SER A 368 -0.23 9.05 -8.65
N LEU A 369 0.32 9.33 -7.46
CA LEU A 369 -0.46 9.50 -6.23
C LEU A 369 -1.20 10.85 -6.19
N GLU A 370 -0.64 11.90 -6.76
CA GLU A 370 -1.30 13.20 -6.94
C GLU A 370 -2.47 13.11 -7.93
N GLU A 371 -2.27 12.42 -9.05
CA GLU A 371 -3.31 12.12 -10.05
C GLU A 371 -4.43 11.29 -9.43
N LEU A 372 -4.08 10.24 -8.68
CA LEU A 372 -5.05 9.46 -7.92
C LEU A 372 -5.87 10.39 -7.01
N ALA A 373 -5.22 11.28 -6.26
CA ALA A 373 -5.88 12.21 -5.36
C ALA A 373 -6.84 13.18 -6.07
N ALA A 374 -6.47 13.64 -7.27
CA ALA A 374 -7.27 14.52 -8.11
C ALA A 374 -8.46 13.78 -8.77
N ASP A 375 -8.31 12.50 -9.09
CA ASP A 375 -9.34 11.67 -9.73
C ASP A 375 -10.42 11.20 -8.75
N LEU A 376 -10.08 10.97 -7.47
CA LEU A 376 -11.02 10.42 -6.48
C LEU A 376 -12.37 11.17 -6.36
N PRO A 377 -12.42 12.52 -6.37
CA PRO A 377 -13.68 13.26 -6.32
C PRO A 377 -14.59 13.05 -7.54
N VAL A 378 -14.02 12.67 -8.68
CA VAL A 378 -14.70 12.55 -9.98
C VAL A 378 -15.31 11.17 -10.18
N LEU A 379 -14.79 10.15 -9.50
CA LEU A 379 -15.33 8.79 -9.49
C LEU A 379 -16.76 8.79 -8.93
N ARG A 380 -17.75 8.77 -9.84
CA ARG A 380 -19.19 8.85 -9.54
C ARG A 380 -19.86 7.53 -9.26
#